data_AF-A0A9W9BY95-F1
#
_entry.id   AF-A0A9W9BY95-F1
#
_cell.length_a   1.000
_cell.length_b   1.000
_cell.length_c   1.000
_cell.angle_alpha   90.00
_cell.angle_beta   90.00
_cell.angle_gamma   90.00
#
_symmetry.space_group_name_H-M   'P 1'
#
loop_
_entity.id
_entity.type
_entity.pdbx_description
1 polymer ?
#
loop_
_entity_poly.entity_id
_entity_poly.type
_entity_poly.pdbx_seq_one_letter_code
_entity_poly.pdbx_strand_id
1 'polypeptide(L)'
;MPDVQQQWPDRRNEILGTTVSVGILSTIVLIWRVVYAVQNKRKLLFCDYLLILAGILNVTTMGLRFQTTASAQGRHITDPSIKKPNDLLTYSYYVWLGQIINLAGVAVLKFSICAYLLALKFSKVYTAIVWASILMVAVFNTILPCMGLLNCVPFEANWNRGVQGYCWYKGHTVLTYFQGITNIITDIVYVVAPILYLSTIQLARRTQWGVRIVFLLGLM
;
A
#
# COMPACT_ATOMS: atom_id res chain seq x y z
N MET A 1 -2.62 -8.08 -49.39
CA MET A 1 -3.22 -7.07 -48.49
C MET A 1 -2.10 -6.61 -47.58
N PRO A 2 -1.79 -5.30 -47.51
CA PRO A 2 -0.71 -4.81 -46.67
C PRO A 2 -1.09 -5.10 -45.21
N ASP A 3 -0.19 -5.74 -44.48
CA ASP A 3 -0.34 -5.98 -43.05
C ASP A 3 -0.48 -4.62 -42.35
N VAL A 4 -1.71 -4.25 -42.02
CA VAL A 4 -1.98 -3.08 -41.17
C VAL A 4 -1.28 -3.38 -39.85
N GLN A 5 -0.13 -2.75 -39.63
CA GLN A 5 0.58 -2.82 -38.35
C GLN A 5 -0.38 -2.35 -37.27
N GLN A 6 -0.96 -3.31 -36.56
CA GLN A 6 -1.89 -3.04 -35.48
C GLN A 6 -1.09 -2.37 -34.36
N GLN A 7 -1.22 -1.05 -34.25
CA GLN A 7 -0.59 -0.26 -33.21
C GLN A 7 -1.25 -0.62 -31.86
N TRP A 8 -0.55 -1.36 -31.02
CA TRP A 8 -1.03 -1.70 -29.69
C TRP A 8 -0.79 -0.50 -28.75
N PRO A 9 -1.77 -0.12 -27.91
CA PRO A 9 -1.58 0.99 -26.96
C PRO A 9 -0.62 0.58 -25.83
N ASP A 10 0.48 1.30 -25.71
CA ASP A 10 1.50 1.10 -24.67
C ASP A 10 1.39 2.15 -23.55
N ARG A 11 1.03 1.71 -22.34
CA ARG A 11 0.87 2.59 -21.15
C ARG A 11 1.98 2.45 -20.11
N ARG A 12 3.10 1.80 -20.48
CA ARG A 12 4.23 1.53 -19.57
C ARG A 12 4.78 2.81 -18.95
N ASN A 13 5.00 3.83 -19.77
CA ASN A 13 5.63 5.08 -19.34
C ASN A 13 4.72 5.88 -18.41
N GLU A 14 3.40 5.84 -18.63
CA GLU A 14 2.42 6.46 -17.75
C GLU A 14 2.44 5.82 -16.36
N ILE A 15 2.40 4.48 -16.30
CA ILE A 15 2.41 3.72 -15.03
C ILE A 15 3.72 3.96 -14.27
N LEU A 16 4.86 3.96 -14.95
CA LEU A 16 6.16 4.21 -14.31
C LEU A 16 6.28 5.66 -13.86
N GLY A 17 5.83 6.61 -14.68
CA GLY A 17 5.87 8.03 -14.35
C GLY A 17 5.11 8.34 -13.06
N THR A 18 3.88 7.83 -12.92
CA THR A 18 3.07 8.02 -11.70
C THR A 18 3.67 7.31 -10.49
N THR A 19 4.14 6.07 -10.66
CA THR A 19 4.71 5.29 -9.55
C THR A 19 5.99 5.94 -9.01
N VAL A 20 6.87 6.39 -9.89
CA VAL A 20 8.15 7.00 -9.51
C VAL A 20 7.94 8.38 -8.88
N SER A 21 7.07 9.21 -9.45
CA SER A 21 6.80 10.55 -8.90
C SER A 21 6.23 10.48 -7.48
N VAL A 22 5.22 9.64 -7.25
CA VAL A 22 4.63 9.44 -5.92
C VAL A 22 5.64 8.80 -4.95
N GLY A 23 6.41 7.81 -5.42
CA GLY A 23 7.45 7.17 -4.61
C GLY A 23 8.54 8.13 -4.15
N ILE A 24 9.01 9.02 -5.03
CA ILE A 24 9.99 10.06 -4.68
C ILE A 24 9.40 11.04 -3.66
N LEU A 25 8.19 11.53 -3.89
CA LEU A 25 7.53 12.45 -2.95
C LEU A 25 7.36 11.82 -1.55
N SER A 26 6.88 10.58 -1.49
CA SER A 26 6.71 9.85 -0.24
C SER A 26 8.03 9.65 0.50
N THR A 27 9.09 9.22 -0.20
CA THR A 27 10.41 9.00 0.41
C THR A 27 11.04 10.30 0.92
N ILE A 28 10.91 11.42 0.19
CA ILE A 28 11.37 12.73 0.64
C ILE A 28 10.68 13.15 1.95
N VAL A 29 9.35 13.00 2.03
CA VAL A 29 8.59 13.35 3.23
C VAL A 29 8.98 12.48 4.43
N LEU A 30 9.24 11.18 4.20
CA LEU A 30 9.71 10.25 5.23
C LEU A 30 11.10 10.65 5.73
N ILE A 31 12.05 10.92 4.84
CA ILE A 31 13.40 11.36 5.20
C ILE A 31 13.33 12.67 5.99
N TRP A 32 12.53 13.64 5.53
CA TRP A 32 12.33 14.91 6.23
C TRP A 32 11.83 14.68 7.67
N ARG A 33 10.84 13.81 7.86
CA ARG A 33 10.30 13.50 9.20
C ARG A 33 11.36 12.88 10.11
N VAL A 34 12.15 11.93 9.60
CA VAL A 34 13.22 11.27 10.36
C VAL A 34 14.31 12.27 10.73
N VAL A 35 14.77 13.08 9.78
CA VAL A 35 15.78 14.12 10.00
C VAL A 35 15.29 15.14 11.03
N TYR A 36 14.05 15.60 10.93
CA TYR A 36 13.45 16.54 11.89
C TYR A 36 13.39 15.94 13.31
N ALA A 37 13.01 14.67 13.44
CA ALA A 37 12.98 13.99 14.73
C ALA A 37 14.38 13.88 15.38
N VAL A 38 15.39 13.55 14.57
CA VAL A 38 16.79 13.46 15.02
C VAL A 38 17.36 14.83 15.39
N GLN A 39 17.11 15.86 14.58
CA GLN A 39 17.58 17.23 14.84
C GLN A 39 17.00 17.81 16.13
N ASN A 40 15.72 17.55 16.42
CA ASN A 40 15.08 17.97 17.67
C ASN A 40 15.46 17.10 18.89
N LYS A 41 16.45 16.19 18.77
CA LYS A 41 16.86 15.24 19.81
C LYS A 41 15.70 14.46 20.42
N ARG A 42 14.64 14.23 19.65
CA ARG A 42 13.49 13.46 20.10
C ARG A 42 13.88 11.99 20.13
N LYS A 43 13.61 11.29 21.25
CA LYS A 43 13.75 9.83 21.30
C LYS A 43 12.83 9.24 20.23
N LEU A 44 13.39 8.44 19.32
CA LEU A 44 12.60 7.71 18.32
C LEU A 44 11.65 6.77 19.06
N LEU A 45 10.36 6.93 18.78
CA LEU A 45 9.33 6.08 19.34
C LEU A 45 9.22 4.81 18.49
N PHE A 46 8.60 3.77 19.03
CA PHE A 46 8.29 2.54 18.29
C PHE A 46 7.57 2.84 16.95
N CYS A 47 6.74 3.88 16.92
CA CYS A 47 6.04 4.36 15.73
C CYS A 47 6.99 4.74 14.59
N ASP A 48 8.12 5.38 14.90
CA ASP A 48 9.09 5.85 13.90
C ASP A 48 9.81 4.67 13.25
N TYR A 49 10.10 3.60 14.01
CA TYR A 49 10.65 2.36 13.46
C TYR A 49 9.67 1.65 12.51
N LEU A 50 8.38 1.58 12.87
CA LEU A 50 7.35 1.03 11.99
C LEU A 50 7.20 1.88 10.71
N LEU A 51 7.32 3.20 10.82
CA LEU A 51 7.25 4.11 9.68
C LEU A 51 8.42 3.89 8.70
N ILE A 52 9.63 3.71 9.23
CA ILE A 52 10.83 3.39 8.42
C ILE A 52 10.65 2.03 7.73
N LEU A 53 10.15 1.02 8.45
CA LEU A 53 9.87 -0.31 7.87
C LEU A 53 8.85 -0.22 6.73
N ALA A 54 7.77 0.54 6.91
CA ALA A 54 6.79 0.78 5.84
C ALA A 54 7.43 1.46 4.62
N GLY A 55 8.33 2.43 4.85
CA GLY A 55 9.09 3.09 3.79
C GLY A 55 9.95 2.13 2.98
N ILE A 56 10.65 1.20 3.64
CA ILE A 56 11.45 0.15 2.97
C ILE A 56 10.56 -0.73 2.10
N LEU A 57 9.44 -1.21 2.65
CA LEU A 57 8.49 -2.05 1.91
C LEU A 57 7.90 -1.33 0.68
N ASN A 58 7.66 -0.03 0.78
CA ASN A 58 7.21 0.79 -0.34
C ASN A 58 8.27 0.87 -1.46
N VAL A 59 9.54 1.09 -1.11
CA VAL A 59 10.65 1.10 -2.08
C VAL A 59 10.83 -0.27 -2.74
N THR A 60 10.71 -1.36 -1.98
CA THR A 60 10.72 -2.72 -2.54
C THR A 60 9.58 -2.93 -3.53
N THR A 61 8.38 -2.49 -3.19
CA THR A 61 7.20 -2.57 -4.08
C THR A 61 7.44 -1.77 -5.36
N MET A 62 8.04 -0.58 -5.27
CA MET A 62 8.42 0.22 -6.44
C MET A 62 9.41 -0.54 -7.34
N GLY A 63 10.42 -1.20 -6.78
CA GLY A 63 11.35 -2.06 -7.53
C GLY A 63 10.65 -3.21 -8.28
N LEU A 64 9.66 -3.84 -7.65
CA LEU A 64 8.86 -4.89 -8.30
C LEU A 64 7.95 -4.34 -9.41
N ARG A 65 7.48 -3.09 -9.29
CA ARG A 65 6.73 -2.40 -10.37
C ARG A 65 7.57 -2.18 -11.62
N PHE A 66 8.88 -1.94 -11.49
CA PHE A 66 9.77 -1.89 -12.65
C PHE A 66 9.86 -3.25 -13.36
N GLN A 67 10.00 -4.36 -12.61
CA GLN A 67 10.11 -5.70 -13.21
C GLN A 67 8.81 -6.16 -13.88
N THR A 68 7.66 -5.89 -13.27
CA THR A 68 6.35 -6.17 -13.87
C THR A 68 6.10 -5.38 -15.15
N THR A 69 6.51 -4.11 -15.18
CA THR A 69 6.44 -3.25 -16.38
C THR A 69 7.43 -3.66 -17.47
N ALA A 70 8.60 -4.21 -17.10
CA ALA A 70 9.52 -4.80 -18.06
C ALA A 70 8.95 -6.08 -18.70
N SER A 71 8.21 -6.89 -17.95
CA SER A 71 7.71 -8.19 -18.41
C SER A 71 6.50 -8.06 -19.34
N ALA A 72 5.38 -7.48 -18.87
CA ALA A 72 4.15 -7.39 -19.66
C ALA A 72 3.17 -6.28 -19.22
N GLN A 73 3.39 -5.65 -18.05
CA GLN A 73 2.45 -4.64 -17.55
C GLN A 73 2.35 -3.45 -18.49
N GLY A 74 1.13 -2.99 -18.77
CA GLY A 74 0.90 -1.81 -19.63
C GLY A 74 0.94 -2.09 -21.14
N ARG A 75 1.10 -3.36 -21.54
CA ARG A 75 0.99 -3.83 -22.95
C ARG A 75 -0.26 -4.69 -23.13
N HIS A 76 -0.79 -4.74 -24.34
CA HIS A 76 -1.93 -5.60 -24.64
C HIS A 76 -1.50 -7.07 -24.69
N ILE A 77 -2.33 -8.00 -24.19
CA ILE A 77 -1.99 -9.44 -24.12
C ILE A 77 -1.75 -10.11 -25.49
N THR A 78 -2.16 -9.47 -26.59
CA THR A 78 -1.95 -9.94 -27.97
C THR A 78 -0.82 -9.24 -28.68
N ASP A 79 -0.09 -8.35 -28.01
CA ASP A 79 1.10 -7.71 -28.55
C ASP A 79 2.18 -8.78 -28.84
N PRO A 80 2.72 -8.84 -30.08
CA PRO A 80 3.77 -9.78 -30.46
C PRO A 80 5.08 -9.58 -29.69
N SER A 81 5.26 -8.44 -29.03
CA SER A 81 6.43 -8.13 -28.20
C SER A 81 6.47 -8.90 -26.87
N ILE A 82 5.41 -9.66 -26.54
CA ILE A 82 5.31 -10.48 -25.32
C ILE A 82 5.61 -11.94 -25.69
N LYS A 83 6.67 -12.52 -25.13
CA LYS A 83 6.99 -13.93 -25.33
C LYS A 83 6.08 -14.79 -24.46
N LYS A 84 5.00 -15.29 -25.05
CA LYS A 84 4.13 -16.29 -24.41
C LYS A 84 4.84 -17.66 -24.37
N PRO A 85 4.80 -18.42 -23.25
CA PRO A 85 4.12 -18.15 -21.98
C PRO A 85 5.02 -17.51 -20.88
N ASN A 86 6.33 -17.48 -21.06
CA ASN A 86 7.27 -17.14 -19.97
C ASN A 86 7.12 -15.71 -19.44
N ASP A 87 6.92 -14.71 -20.31
CA ASP A 87 6.80 -13.31 -19.87
C ASP A 87 5.51 -13.07 -19.08
N LEU A 88 4.43 -13.79 -19.41
CA LEU A 88 3.15 -13.72 -18.73
C LEU A 88 3.19 -14.38 -17.35
N LEU A 89 3.87 -15.52 -17.23
CA LEU A 89 4.07 -16.21 -15.94
C LEU A 89 4.95 -15.38 -15.00
N THR A 90 6.05 -14.86 -15.53
CA THR A 90 6.97 -13.98 -14.80
C THR A 90 6.25 -12.72 -14.31
N TYR A 91 5.48 -12.08 -15.19
CA TYR A 91 4.61 -10.96 -14.83
C TYR A 91 3.62 -11.31 -13.72
N SER A 92 2.89 -12.42 -13.85
CA SER A 92 1.87 -12.83 -12.87
C SER A 92 2.49 -13.11 -11.49
N TYR A 93 3.67 -13.72 -11.47
CA TYR A 93 4.43 -13.97 -10.25
C TYR A 93 4.87 -12.66 -9.56
N TYR A 94 5.47 -11.72 -10.29
CA TYR A 94 5.91 -10.46 -9.71
C TYR A 94 4.75 -9.54 -9.29
N VAL A 95 3.62 -9.59 -9.99
CA VAL A 95 2.39 -8.89 -9.56
C VAL A 95 1.87 -9.48 -8.25
N TRP A 96 1.80 -10.80 -8.15
CA TRP A 96 1.36 -11.48 -6.95
C TRP A 96 2.29 -11.17 -5.76
N LEU A 97 3.62 -11.27 -5.96
CA LEU A 97 4.61 -10.91 -4.95
C LEU A 97 4.51 -9.44 -4.54
N GLY A 98 4.40 -8.53 -5.52
CA GLY A 98 4.27 -7.10 -5.28
C GLY A 98 3.00 -6.74 -4.52
N GLN A 99 1.90 -7.46 -4.76
CA GLN A 99 0.65 -7.28 -4.02
C GLN A 99 0.81 -7.65 -2.54
N ILE A 100 1.53 -8.73 -2.22
CA ILE A 100 1.80 -9.15 -0.84
C ILE A 100 2.62 -8.08 -0.11
N ILE A 101 3.73 -7.65 -0.71
CA ILE A 101 4.64 -6.68 -0.08
C ILE A 101 3.94 -5.33 0.10
N ASN A 102 3.19 -4.88 -0.90
CA ASN A 102 2.41 -3.65 -0.81
C ASN A 102 1.43 -3.69 0.36
N LEU A 103 0.69 -4.79 0.49
CA LEU A 103 -0.32 -4.93 1.52
C LEU A 103 0.28 -5.02 2.93
N ALA A 104 1.41 -5.72 3.07
CA ALA A 104 2.20 -5.69 4.30
C ALA A 104 2.70 -4.27 4.62
N GLY A 105 3.17 -3.52 3.62
CA GLY A 105 3.60 -2.13 3.75
C GLY A 105 2.48 -1.22 4.27
N VAL A 106 1.29 -1.31 3.68
CA VAL A 106 0.10 -0.56 4.11
C VAL A 106 -0.31 -0.94 5.53
N ALA A 107 -0.30 -2.23 5.89
CA ALA A 107 -0.62 -2.68 7.23
C ALA A 107 0.36 -2.10 8.28
N VAL A 108 1.67 -2.20 8.02
CA VAL A 108 2.72 -1.65 8.91
C VAL A 108 2.58 -0.13 9.04
N LEU A 109 2.29 0.57 7.95
CA LEU A 109 2.04 2.03 7.96
C LEU A 109 0.86 2.39 8.86
N LYS A 110 -0.26 1.66 8.76
CA LYS A 110 -1.43 1.86 9.61
C LYS A 110 -1.13 1.58 11.08
N PHE A 111 -0.36 0.55 11.39
CA PHE A 111 0.11 0.30 12.75
C PHE A 111 1.00 1.43 13.28
N SER A 112 1.88 2.01 12.45
CA SER A 112 2.68 3.18 12.82
C SER A 112 1.79 4.37 13.21
N ILE A 113 0.76 4.66 12.42
CA ILE A 113 -0.20 5.75 12.71
C ILE A 113 -0.96 5.47 14.00
N CYS A 114 -1.45 4.26 14.20
CA CYS A 114 -2.16 3.88 15.42
C CYS A 114 -1.27 4.02 16.66
N ALA A 115 -0.01 3.57 16.57
CA ALA A 115 0.95 3.71 17.65
C ALA A 115 1.25 5.19 17.94
N TYR A 116 1.34 6.03 16.90
CA TYR A 116 1.54 7.47 17.04
C TYR A 116 0.36 8.14 17.74
N LEU A 117 -0.87 7.76 17.37
CA LEU A 117 -2.09 8.20 18.05
C LEU A 117 -2.10 7.75 19.52
N LEU A 118 -1.73 6.51 19.82
CA LEU A 118 -1.71 6.02 21.19
C LEU A 118 -0.67 6.75 22.07
N ALA A 119 0.45 7.17 21.48
CA ALA A 119 1.49 7.95 22.15
C ALA A 119 1.07 9.38 22.52
N LEU A 120 0.05 9.93 21.86
CA LEU A 120 -0.45 11.30 22.10
C LEU A 120 -1.26 11.44 23.41
N LYS A 121 -1.44 10.36 24.19
CA LYS A 121 -2.12 10.33 25.50
C LYS A 121 -3.49 11.04 25.48
N PHE A 122 -4.44 10.48 24.72
CA PHE A 122 -5.80 11.02 24.63
C PHE A 122 -6.72 10.63 25.81
N SER A 123 -7.90 11.27 25.84
CA SER A 123 -9.04 10.87 26.69
C SER A 123 -9.47 9.41 26.39
N LYS A 124 -10.05 8.72 27.38
CA LYS A 124 -10.35 7.28 27.32
C LYS A 124 -11.21 6.87 26.12
N VAL A 125 -12.12 7.74 25.65
CA VAL A 125 -12.96 7.49 24.48
C VAL A 125 -12.14 7.39 23.19
N TYR A 126 -11.17 8.28 23.00
CA TYR A 126 -10.28 8.26 21.83
C TYR A 126 -9.36 7.05 21.85
N THR A 127 -8.84 6.67 23.03
CA THR A 127 -8.04 5.46 23.19
C THR A 127 -8.83 4.21 22.80
N ALA A 128 -10.12 4.13 23.13
CA ALA A 128 -10.99 3.03 22.71
C ALA A 128 -11.18 2.97 21.19
N ILE A 129 -11.37 4.12 20.53
CA ILE A 129 -11.49 4.21 19.06
C ILE A 129 -10.19 3.75 18.38
N VAL A 130 -9.02 4.15 18.91
CA VAL A 130 -7.71 3.73 18.39
C VAL A 130 -7.50 2.22 18.57
N TRP A 131 -7.90 1.65 19.70
CA TRP A 131 -7.85 0.19 19.87
C TRP A 131 -8.79 -0.56 18.92
N ALA A 132 -9.99 -0.03 18.68
CA ALA A 132 -10.91 -0.58 17.69
C ALA A 132 -10.32 -0.52 16.27
N SER A 133 -9.66 0.59 15.91
CA SER A 133 -9.01 0.75 14.61
C SER A 133 -7.81 -0.19 14.43
N ILE A 134 -7.01 -0.41 15.49
CA ILE A 134 -5.93 -1.41 15.50
C ILE A 134 -6.50 -2.81 15.21
N LEU A 135 -7.58 -3.18 15.90
CA LEU A 135 -8.21 -4.48 15.72
C LEU A 135 -8.78 -4.64 14.30
N MET A 136 -9.44 -3.60 13.78
CA MET A 136 -9.94 -3.56 12.41
C MET A 136 -8.80 -3.68 11.38
N VAL A 137 -7.69 -2.96 11.54
CA VAL A 137 -6.53 -3.10 10.65
C VAL A 137 -5.93 -4.50 10.74
N ALA A 138 -5.74 -5.04 11.94
CA ALA A 138 -5.18 -6.38 12.11
C ALA A 138 -6.03 -7.46 11.42
N VAL A 139 -7.36 -7.38 11.55
CA VAL A 139 -8.27 -8.34 10.95
C VAL A 139 -8.32 -8.17 9.43
N PHE A 140 -8.56 -6.95 8.94
CA PHE A 140 -8.85 -6.73 7.52
C PHE A 140 -7.62 -6.56 6.63
N ASN A 141 -6.52 -6.03 7.14
CA ASN A 141 -5.29 -5.84 6.36
C ASN A 141 -4.26 -6.97 6.54
N THR A 142 -4.38 -7.79 7.58
CA THR A 142 -3.44 -8.90 7.81
C THR A 142 -4.11 -10.26 7.61
N ILE A 143 -5.21 -10.55 8.32
CA ILE A 143 -5.80 -11.89 8.34
C ILE A 143 -6.49 -12.23 7.01
N LEU A 144 -7.42 -11.39 6.55
CA LEU A 144 -8.15 -11.63 5.29
C LEU A 144 -7.25 -11.86 4.08
N PRO A 145 -6.22 -11.03 3.84
CA PRO A 145 -5.33 -11.28 2.73
C PRO A 145 -4.37 -12.44 2.95
N CYS A 146 -3.91 -12.71 4.18
CA CYS A 146 -3.15 -13.94 4.44
C CYS A 146 -3.98 -15.19 4.11
N MET A 147 -5.26 -15.21 4.44
CA MET A 147 -6.17 -16.25 3.98
C MET A 147 -6.24 -16.25 2.46
N GLY A 148 -6.48 -15.08 1.85
CA GLY A 148 -6.38 -14.76 0.42
C GLY A 148 -5.25 -15.50 -0.30
N LEU A 149 -4.04 -15.37 0.23
CA LEU A 149 -2.79 -15.90 -0.31
C LEU A 149 -2.61 -17.41 -0.11
N LEU A 150 -3.25 -18.01 0.90
CA LEU A 150 -3.09 -19.43 1.22
C LEU A 150 -4.27 -20.29 0.75
N ASN A 151 -5.20 -19.71 -0.02
CA ASN A 151 -6.46 -20.37 -0.38
C ASN A 151 -6.35 -21.48 -1.44
N CYS A 152 -5.27 -21.54 -2.22
CA CYS A 152 -5.15 -22.45 -3.35
C CYS A 152 -4.05 -23.50 -3.16
N VAL A 153 -4.38 -24.74 -3.56
CA VAL A 153 -3.46 -25.89 -3.58
C VAL A 153 -3.43 -26.46 -5.01
N PRO A 154 -2.26 -26.58 -5.67
CA PRO A 154 -0.92 -26.18 -5.22
C PRO A 154 -0.77 -24.66 -5.12
N PHE A 155 0.16 -24.19 -4.30
CA PHE A 155 0.44 -22.77 -4.07
C PHE A 155 0.73 -22.01 -5.38
N GLU A 156 1.34 -22.71 -6.34
CA GLU A 156 1.64 -22.22 -7.69
C GLU A 156 0.41 -21.77 -8.47
N ALA A 157 -0.78 -22.31 -8.17
CA ALA A 157 -2.03 -21.91 -8.80
C ALA A 157 -2.43 -20.46 -8.47
N ASN A 158 -1.83 -19.84 -7.45
CA ASN A 158 -2.07 -18.43 -7.12
C ASN A 158 -1.57 -17.46 -8.20
N TRP A 159 -0.45 -17.78 -8.87
CA TRP A 159 0.14 -16.94 -9.91
C TRP A 159 0.17 -17.62 -11.29
N ASN A 160 0.13 -18.96 -11.34
CA ASN A 160 0.13 -19.74 -12.56
C ASN A 160 -1.26 -20.29 -12.87
N ARG A 161 -2.02 -19.58 -13.71
CA ARG A 161 -3.35 -20.03 -14.17
C ARG A 161 -3.31 -21.25 -15.10
N GLY A 162 -2.13 -21.69 -15.53
CA GLY A 162 -1.94 -22.90 -16.33
C GLY A 162 -1.96 -24.19 -15.51
N VAL A 163 -1.88 -24.11 -14.18
CA VAL A 163 -1.95 -25.26 -13.28
C VAL A 163 -3.39 -25.40 -12.76
N GLN A 164 -3.98 -26.58 -12.92
CA GLN A 164 -5.27 -26.89 -12.28
C GLN A 164 -5.07 -27.03 -10.77
N GLY A 165 -5.44 -26.00 -10.03
CA GLY A 165 -5.45 -26.00 -8.57
C GLY A 165 -6.87 -25.98 -8.00
N TYR A 166 -7.02 -26.53 -6.81
CA TYR A 166 -8.24 -26.41 -6.01
C TYR A 166 -8.08 -25.27 -5.01
N CYS A 167 -8.90 -24.23 -5.16
CA CYS A 167 -9.00 -23.15 -4.18
C CYS A 167 -10.20 -23.39 -3.26
N TRP A 168 -9.93 -23.54 -1.97
CA TRP A 168 -10.92 -23.91 -0.95
C TRP A 168 -11.91 -22.77 -0.68
N TYR A 169 -11.52 -21.52 -0.98
CA TYR A 169 -12.31 -20.33 -0.71
C TYR A 169 -12.82 -19.68 -2.01
N LYS A 170 -14.07 -19.97 -2.38
CA LYS A 170 -14.75 -19.40 -3.56
C LYS A 170 -15.36 -18.00 -3.33
N GLY A 171 -15.44 -17.54 -2.07
CA GLY A 171 -15.97 -16.22 -1.69
C GLY A 171 -14.98 -15.06 -1.76
N HIS A 172 -13.81 -15.26 -2.38
CA HIS A 172 -12.69 -14.30 -2.35
C HIS A 172 -13.12 -12.89 -2.79
N THR A 173 -13.93 -12.79 -3.83
CA THR A 173 -14.44 -11.51 -4.37
C THR A 173 -15.15 -10.67 -3.31
N VAL A 174 -16.06 -11.27 -2.53
CA VAL A 174 -16.83 -10.55 -1.50
C VAL A 174 -15.90 -10.06 -0.40
N LEU A 175 -14.96 -10.90 0.05
CA LEU A 175 -13.96 -10.50 1.04
C LEU A 175 -13.07 -9.37 0.55
N THR A 176 -12.62 -9.41 -0.71
CA THR A 176 -11.79 -8.34 -1.28
C THR A 176 -12.56 -7.02 -1.34
N TYR A 177 -13.85 -7.05 -1.66
CA TYR A 177 -14.70 -5.85 -1.63
C TYR A 177 -14.83 -5.27 -0.21
N PHE A 178 -15.16 -6.10 0.77
CA PHE A 178 -15.23 -5.66 2.17
C PHE A 178 -13.89 -5.15 2.69
N GLN A 179 -12.80 -5.84 2.36
CA GLN A 179 -11.45 -5.41 2.69
C GLN A 179 -11.16 -4.02 2.10
N GLY A 180 -11.49 -3.78 0.82
CA GLY A 180 -11.32 -2.48 0.18
C GLY A 180 -12.12 -1.37 0.87
N ILE A 181 -13.40 -1.62 1.18
CA ILE A 181 -14.27 -0.65 1.86
C ILE A 181 -13.73 -0.32 3.24
N THR A 182 -13.40 -1.34 4.04
CA THR A 182 -12.82 -1.17 5.37
C THR A 182 -11.51 -0.39 5.30
N ASN A 183 -10.67 -0.66 4.29
CA ASN A 183 -9.40 0.04 4.11
C ASN A 183 -9.63 1.55 3.93
N ILE A 184 -10.53 1.93 3.02
CA ILE A 184 -10.89 3.33 2.76
C ILE A 184 -11.46 3.99 4.03
N ILE A 185 -12.36 3.31 4.74
CA ILE A 185 -12.93 3.82 6.00
C ILE A 185 -11.83 4.08 7.02
N THR A 186 -10.88 3.15 7.21
CA THR A 186 -9.76 3.38 8.14
C THR A 186 -8.90 4.57 7.74
N ASP A 187 -8.67 4.79 6.44
CA ASP A 187 -7.87 5.92 5.97
C ASP A 187 -8.57 7.26 6.28
N ILE A 188 -9.89 7.34 6.07
CA ILE A 188 -10.69 8.52 6.46
C ILE A 188 -10.60 8.75 7.97
N VAL A 189 -10.78 7.71 8.78
CA VAL A 189 -10.69 7.82 10.25
C VAL A 189 -9.31 8.33 10.68
N TYR A 190 -8.24 7.82 10.08
CA TYR A 190 -6.87 8.23 10.41
C TYR A 190 -6.52 9.64 9.95
N VAL A 191 -7.16 10.15 8.89
CA VAL A 191 -7.02 11.54 8.47
C VAL A 191 -7.82 12.47 9.39
N VAL A 192 -9.06 12.11 9.72
CA VAL A 192 -9.97 12.96 10.50
C VAL A 192 -9.57 13.05 11.97
N ALA A 193 -9.19 11.93 12.60
CA ALA A 193 -8.85 11.88 14.02
C ALA A 193 -7.78 12.91 14.47
N PRO A 194 -6.61 13.02 13.83
CA PRO A 194 -5.61 14.01 14.20
C PRO A 194 -6.04 15.44 13.85
N ILE A 195 -6.84 15.66 12.80
CA ILE A 195 -7.33 16.99 12.41
C ILE A 195 -8.27 17.55 13.48
N LEU A 196 -9.25 16.76 13.95
CA LEU A 196 -10.18 17.15 15.01
C LEU A 196 -9.46 17.42 16.33
N TYR A 197 -8.42 16.63 16.63
CA TYR A 197 -7.60 16.86 17.81
C TYR A 197 -6.75 18.13 17.72
N LEU A 198 -6.08 18.33 16.58
CA LEU A 198 -5.25 19.51 16.33
C LEU A 198 -6.07 20.81 16.27
N SER A 199 -7.37 20.75 15.98
CA SER A 199 -8.25 21.92 16.10
C SER A 199 -8.63 22.24 17.54
N THR A 200 -8.53 21.26 18.45
CA THR A 200 -8.84 21.42 19.88
C THR A 200 -7.65 21.96 20.67
N ILE A 201 -6.41 21.68 20.22
CA ILE A 201 -5.18 22.18 20.86
C ILE A 201 -4.66 23.43 20.14
N GLN A 202 -4.31 24.46 20.92
CA GLN A 202 -3.65 25.69 20.43
C GLN A 202 -2.21 25.42 19.96
N LEU A 203 -2.05 24.84 18.77
CA LEU A 203 -0.76 24.74 18.09
C LEU A 203 -0.56 25.91 17.12
N ALA A 204 0.70 26.29 16.88
CA ALA A 204 1.06 27.32 15.91
C ALA A 204 0.50 26.95 14.53
N ARG A 205 -0.21 27.89 13.88
CA ARG A 205 -0.88 27.70 12.57
C ARG A 205 0.03 27.08 11.51
N ARG A 206 1.33 27.36 11.55
CA ARG A 206 2.34 26.83 10.61
C ARG A 206 2.45 25.29 10.66
N THR A 207 2.35 24.68 11.84
CA THR A 207 2.40 23.23 12.01
C THR A 207 1.07 22.58 11.62
N GLN A 208 -0.08 23.24 11.85
CA GLN A 208 -1.39 22.78 11.40
C GLN A 208 -1.47 22.64 9.86
N TRP A 209 -0.94 23.61 9.12
CA TRP A 209 -0.96 23.57 7.65
C TRP A 209 -0.06 22.45 7.10
N GLY A 210 1.14 22.27 7.63
CA GLY A 210 2.04 21.19 7.20
C GLY A 210 1.43 19.80 7.44
N VAL A 211 0.75 19.63 8.58
CA VAL A 211 0.07 18.36 8.90
C VAL A 211 -1.14 18.13 7.99
N ARG A 212 -1.97 19.15 7.71
CA ARG A 212 -3.10 19.05 6.79
C ARG A 212 -2.67 18.70 5.35
N ILE A 213 -1.61 19.31 4.85
CA ILE A 213 -1.09 19.05 3.51
C ILE A 213 -0.54 17.62 3.40
N VAL A 214 0.24 17.17 4.39
CA VAL A 214 0.75 15.79 4.41
C VAL A 214 -0.37 14.76 4.53
N PHE A 215 -1.45 15.07 5.26
CA PHE A 215 -2.61 14.18 5.35
C PHE A 215 -3.46 14.15 4.07
N LEU A 216 -3.63 15.28 3.39
CA LEU A 216 -4.28 15.32 2.07
C LEU A 216 -3.47 14.55 1.02
N LEU A 217 -2.14 14.66 1.06
CA LEU A 217 -1.24 13.90 0.19
C LEU A 217 -1.24 12.39 0.48
N GLY A 218 -1.55 11.96 1.70
CA GLY A 218 -1.68 10.55 2.05
C GLY A 218 -2.98 9.88 1.57
N LEU A 219 -3.92 10.66 1.04
CA LEU A 219 -5.23 10.20 0.55
C LEU A 219 -5.24 9.94 -0.98
N MET A 220 -4.16 10.31 -1.68
CA MET A 220 -3.91 10.00 -3.10
C MET A 220 -2.90 8.88 -3.24
#